data_AF-A0A3B9L1J1-F1
#
_entry.id   AF-A0A3B9L1J1-F1
#
_cell.length_a   1.000
_cell.length_b   1.000
_cell.length_c   1.000
_cell.angle_alpha   90.00
_cell.angle_beta   90.00
_cell.angle_gamma   90.00
#
_symmetry.space_group_name_H-M   'P 1'
#
loop_
_entity.id
_entity.type
_entity.pdbx_description
1 polymer ?
#
loop_
_entity_poly.entity_id
_entity_poly.type
_entity_poly.pdbx_seq_one_letter_code
_entity_poly.pdbx_strand_id
1 'polypeptide(L)'
;MSRKLALAAVALVAATSVSLPALAEDEYNVSTGITAAGAPLGLHGFDPVALTTYNAVAEGDASHTVVEDGVAYYFASADSAKMFKKDPARYAP
;
A
#
# COMPACT_ATOMS: atom_id res chain seq x y z
N MET A 1 42.93 -14.31 31.31
CA MET A 1 42.21 -13.15 30.73
C MET A 1 41.92 -13.31 29.23
N SER A 2 42.89 -13.76 28.44
CA SER A 2 42.83 -13.81 26.96
C SER A 2 41.73 -14.68 26.35
N ARG A 3 41.35 -15.82 26.98
CA ARG A 3 40.21 -16.64 26.52
C ARG A 3 38.85 -15.94 26.67
N LYS A 4 38.66 -15.13 27.72
CA LYS A 4 37.42 -14.37 27.93
C LYS A 4 37.27 -13.25 26.90
N LEU A 5 38.39 -12.60 26.54
CA LEU A 5 38.47 -11.62 25.45
C LEU A 5 38.18 -12.26 24.08
N ALA A 6 38.71 -13.45 23.81
CA ALA A 6 38.45 -14.18 22.57
C ALA A 6 36.97 -14.61 22.43
N LEU A 7 36.34 -15.11 23.51
CA LEU A 7 34.91 -15.45 23.48
C LEU A 7 34.02 -14.21 23.29
N ALA A 8 34.36 -13.09 23.92
CA ALA A 8 33.62 -11.84 23.75
C ALA A 8 33.69 -11.30 22.32
N ALA A 9 34.85 -11.43 21.66
CA ALA A 9 35.01 -11.03 20.27
C ALA A 9 34.18 -11.88 19.30
N VAL A 10 34.09 -13.20 19.51
CA VAL A 10 33.27 -14.09 18.68
C VAL A 10 31.77 -13.78 18.82
N ALA A 11 31.29 -13.49 20.03
CA ALA A 11 29.91 -13.11 20.26
C ALA A 11 29.52 -11.78 19.59
N LEU A 12 30.45 -10.81 19.55
CA LEU A 12 30.21 -9.51 18.92
C LEU A 12 30.14 -9.61 17.38
N VAL A 13 30.97 -10.47 16.77
CA VAL A 13 30.93 -10.73 15.32
C VAL A 13 29.65 -11.48 14.92
N ALA A 14 29.17 -12.40 15.76
CA ALA A 14 27.90 -13.10 15.52
C ALA A 14 26.68 -12.16 15.61
N ALA A 15 26.74 -11.11 16.43
CA ALA A 15 25.64 -10.16 16.60
C ALA A 15 25.49 -9.16 15.44
N THR A 16 26.55 -8.91 14.66
CA THR A 16 26.53 -7.93 13.55
C THR A 16 26.35 -8.56 12.17
N SER A 17 26.33 -9.89 12.06
CA SER A 17 26.28 -10.60 10.79
C SER A 17 24.87 -11.00 10.32
N VAL A 18 23.83 -10.70 11.11
CA VAL A 18 22.44 -11.01 10.74
C VAL A 18 21.76 -9.74 10.20
N SER A 19 21.88 -9.51 8.89
CA SER A 19 21.05 -8.53 8.20
C SER A 19 19.63 -9.10 8.06
N LEU A 20 18.71 -8.68 8.92
CA LEU A 20 17.30 -8.99 8.74
C LEU A 20 16.75 -8.17 7.57
N PRO A 21 15.90 -8.76 6.70
CA PRO A 21 15.22 -7.97 5.69
C PRO A 21 14.33 -6.93 6.39
N ALA A 22 14.47 -5.67 6.00
CA ALA A 22 13.49 -4.66 6.35
C ALA A 22 12.24 -4.92 5.52
N LEU A 23 11.10 -5.18 6.18
CA LEU A 23 9.81 -5.19 5.51
C LEU A 23 9.42 -3.73 5.28
N ALA A 24 9.41 -3.30 4.02
CA ALA A 24 8.75 -2.07 3.64
C ALA A 24 7.25 -2.34 3.55
N GLU A 25 6.46 -1.48 4.19
CA GLU A 25 5.02 -1.43 4.00
C GLU A 25 4.75 -0.65 2.70
N ASP A 26 3.82 -1.10 1.87
CA ASP A 26 3.43 -0.35 0.69
C ASP A 26 2.66 0.91 1.15
N GLU A 27 3.17 2.06 0.74
CA GLU A 27 2.55 3.34 1.09
C GLU A 27 1.60 3.76 -0.03
N TYR A 28 0.30 3.76 0.28
CA TYR A 28 -0.70 4.21 -0.67
C TYR A 28 -0.73 5.73 -0.78
N ASN A 29 -0.84 6.22 -2.01
CA ASN A 29 -1.09 7.63 -2.25
C ASN A 29 -2.53 7.99 -1.82
N VAL A 30 -2.67 8.54 -0.61
CA VAL A 30 -3.97 8.90 -0.03
C VAL A 30 -4.09 10.38 0.29
N SER A 31 -5.31 10.89 0.22
CA SER A 31 -5.66 12.21 0.75
C SER A 31 -5.66 12.22 2.28
N THR A 32 -5.47 13.41 2.85
CA THR A 32 -5.61 13.62 4.30
C THR A 32 -7.07 13.44 4.75
N GLY A 33 -7.27 12.78 5.89
CA GLY A 33 -8.59 12.55 6.48
C GLY A 33 -9.17 11.17 6.19
N ILE A 34 -10.44 10.99 6.56
CA ILE A 34 -11.18 9.72 6.48
C ILE A 34 -12.47 9.92 5.67
N THR A 35 -12.72 9.02 4.73
CA THR A 35 -13.95 9.02 3.92
C THR A 35 -15.16 8.53 4.73
N ALA A 36 -16.35 8.64 4.16
CA ALA A 36 -17.54 8.01 4.73
C ALA A 36 -17.43 6.48 4.85
N ALA A 37 -16.50 5.85 4.12
CA ALA A 37 -16.21 4.43 4.21
C ALA A 37 -15.27 4.06 5.37
N GLY A 38 -14.82 5.03 6.18
CA GLY A 38 -13.96 4.78 7.35
C GLY A 38 -12.48 4.57 7.02
N ALA A 39 -12.08 4.82 5.77
CA ALA A 39 -10.70 4.69 5.26
C ALA A 39 -10.23 5.99 4.59
N PRO A 40 -8.92 6.28 4.57
CA PRO A 40 -8.37 7.39 3.78
C PRO A 40 -8.65 7.21 2.28
N LEU A 41 -8.78 8.32 1.56
CA LEU A 41 -9.14 8.31 0.13
C LEU A 41 -7.91 8.11 -0.75
N GLY A 42 -7.81 6.96 -1.41
CA GLY A 42 -6.77 6.63 -2.37
C GLY A 42 -6.85 7.46 -3.64
N LEU A 43 -5.68 7.69 -4.24
CA LEU A 43 -5.47 8.33 -5.53
C LEU A 43 -6.17 9.70 -5.66
N HIS A 44 -6.32 10.39 -4.53
CA HIS A 44 -7.07 11.64 -4.40
C HIS A 44 -8.49 11.60 -5.01
N GLY A 45 -9.11 10.41 -5.06
CA GLY A 45 -10.46 10.21 -5.58
C GLY A 45 -10.54 9.99 -7.09
N PHE A 46 -9.42 9.88 -7.80
CA PHE A 46 -9.43 9.47 -9.21
C PHE A 46 -9.62 7.96 -9.37
N ASP A 47 -10.33 7.58 -10.44
CA ASP A 47 -10.64 6.19 -10.78
C ASP A 47 -9.36 5.44 -11.21
N PRO A 48 -8.88 4.45 -10.42
CA PRO A 48 -7.70 3.67 -10.75
C PRO A 48 -7.84 2.84 -12.02
N VAL A 49 -9.05 2.32 -12.30
CA VAL A 49 -9.33 1.54 -13.51
C VAL A 49 -9.27 2.42 -14.74
N ALA A 50 -9.77 3.65 -14.65
CA ALA A 50 -9.71 4.60 -15.75
C ALA A 50 -8.27 5.00 -16.09
N LEU A 51 -7.45 5.25 -15.06
CA LEU A 51 -6.04 5.58 -15.21
C LEU A 51 -5.27 4.41 -15.84
N THR A 52 -5.41 3.19 -15.33
CA THR A 52 -4.66 2.04 -15.83
C THR A 52 -5.16 1.52 -17.18
N THR A 53 -6.47 1.51 -17.42
CA THR A 53 -7.06 0.86 -18.61
C THR A 53 -7.15 1.82 -19.79
N TYR A 54 -7.49 3.08 -19.54
CA TYR A 54 -7.79 4.06 -20.58
C TYR A 54 -6.77 5.19 -20.66
N ASN A 55 -5.77 5.21 -19.76
CA ASN A 55 -4.82 6.31 -19.62
C ASN A 55 -5.53 7.66 -19.49
N ALA A 56 -6.61 7.68 -18.71
CA ALA A 56 -7.51 8.81 -18.54
C ALA A 56 -7.64 9.17 -17.07
N VAL A 57 -7.58 10.48 -16.77
CA VAL A 57 -7.89 11.01 -15.45
C VAL A 57 -9.41 11.17 -15.37
N ALA A 58 -10.05 10.32 -14.59
CA ALA A 58 -11.49 10.38 -14.34
C ALA A 58 -11.74 10.51 -12.85
N GLU A 59 -12.49 11.54 -12.44
CA GLU A 59 -12.88 11.71 -11.05
C GLU A 59 -13.92 10.65 -10.67
N GLY A 60 -13.71 10.01 -9.53
CA GLY A 60 -14.60 9.01 -8.99
C GLY A 60 -15.73 9.62 -8.17
N ASP A 61 -16.85 8.91 -8.09
CA ASP A 61 -17.99 9.28 -7.27
C ASP A 61 -18.01 8.46 -5.97
N ALA A 62 -18.32 9.10 -4.84
CA ALA A 62 -18.37 8.43 -3.54
C ALA A 62 -19.45 7.32 -3.46
N SER A 63 -20.48 7.36 -4.30
CA SER A 63 -21.47 6.28 -4.44
C SER A 63 -20.88 5.02 -5.09
N HIS A 64 -19.73 5.15 -5.74
CA HIS A 64 -18.95 4.06 -6.32
C HIS A 64 -17.65 3.90 -5.55
N THR A 65 -17.74 3.47 -4.28
CA THR A 65 -16.58 3.26 -3.42
C THR A 65 -16.24 1.78 -3.28
N VAL A 66 -14.94 1.48 -3.26
CA VAL A 66 -14.39 0.17 -2.87
C VAL A 66 -13.30 0.41 -1.84
N VAL A 67 -13.36 -0.30 -0.71
CA VAL A 67 -12.27 -0.31 0.26
C VAL A 67 -11.43 -1.54 0.02
N GLU A 68 -10.14 -1.34 -0.24
CA GLU A 68 -9.14 -2.40 -0.42
C GLU A 68 -7.91 -2.04 0.41
N ASP A 69 -7.39 -3.02 1.16
CA ASP A 69 -6.23 -2.86 2.04
C ASP A 69 -6.25 -1.60 2.93
N GLY A 70 -7.43 -1.30 3.48
CA GLY A 70 -7.61 -0.13 4.35
C GLY A 70 -7.66 1.22 3.63
N VAL A 71 -7.71 1.25 2.30
CA VAL A 71 -7.81 2.46 1.47
C VAL A 71 -9.14 2.48 0.72
N ALA A 72 -9.84 3.61 0.73
CA ALA A 72 -11.05 3.81 -0.06
C ALA A 72 -10.70 4.35 -1.45
N TYR A 73 -11.17 3.69 -2.50
CA TYR A 73 -11.06 4.14 -3.89
C TYR A 73 -12.43 4.53 -4.43
N TYR A 74 -12.50 5.69 -5.09
CA TYR A 74 -13.68 6.13 -5.81
C TYR A 74 -13.56 5.81 -7.30
N PHE A 75 -14.69 5.52 -7.94
CA PHE A 75 -14.73 5.12 -9.33
C PHE A 75 -15.70 5.99 -10.13
N ALA A 76 -15.36 6.31 -11.37
CA ALA A 76 -16.20 7.12 -12.25
C ALA A 76 -17.47 6.37 -12.69
N SER A 77 -17.49 5.04 -12.52
CA SER A 77 -18.64 4.19 -12.81
C SER A 77 -18.70 2.96 -11.91
N ALA A 78 -19.90 2.41 -11.77
CA ALA A 78 -20.11 1.12 -11.11
C ALA A 78 -19.36 -0.04 -11.80
N ASP A 79 -19.10 0.04 -13.10
CA ASP A 79 -18.37 -0.99 -13.84
C ASP A 79 -16.87 -0.93 -13.57
N SER A 80 -16.28 0.27 -13.49
CA SER A 80 -14.91 0.44 -12.98
C SER A 80 -14.75 -0.14 -11.58
N ALA A 81 -15.69 0.14 -10.66
CA ALA A 81 -15.64 -0.42 -9.31
C ALA A 81 -15.70 -1.96 -9.30
N LYS A 82 -16.50 -2.57 -10.19
CA LYS A 82 -16.53 -4.04 -10.35
C LYS A 82 -15.23 -4.59 -10.91
N MET A 83 -14.63 -3.91 -11.89
CA MET A 83 -13.34 -4.31 -12.47
C MET A 83 -12.25 -4.29 -11.40
N PHE A 84 -12.19 -3.23 -10.60
CA PHE A 84 -11.25 -3.12 -9.49
C PHE A 84 -11.43 -4.24 -8.47
N LYS A 85 -12.66 -4.48 -7.98
CA LYS A 85 -12.95 -5.58 -7.02
C LYS A 85 -12.53 -6.96 -7.51
N LYS A 86 -12.48 -7.17 -8.82
CA LYS A 86 -12.12 -8.47 -9.41
C LYS A 86 -10.62 -8.73 -9.35
N ASP A 87 -9.80 -7.68 -9.45
CA ASP A 87 -8.34 -7.79 -9.47
C ASP A 87 -7.69 -6.50 -8.95
N PRO A 88 -7.78 -6.22 -7.63
CA PRO A 88 -7.32 -4.94 -7.09
C PRO A 88 -5.82 -4.70 -7.32
N ALA A 89 -5.00 -5.76 -7.22
CA ALA A 89 -3.55 -5.69 -7.43
C ALA A 89 -3.13 -5.23 -8.85
N ARG A 90 -4.03 -5.31 -9.83
CA ARG A 90 -3.78 -4.80 -11.18
C ARG A 90 -3.98 -3.28 -11.31
N TYR A 91 -4.79 -2.69 -10.42
CA TYR A 91 -5.26 -1.31 -10.55
C TYR A 91 -4.83 -0.42 -9.39
N ALA A 92 -4.65 -0.97 -8.20
CA ALA A 92 -4.14 -0.25 -7.05
C ALA A 92 -2.69 0.21 -7.33
N PRO A 93 -2.36 1.47 -7.03
CA PRO A 93 -1.03 2.04 -7.22
C PRO A 93 -0.02 1.57 -6.16
#